data_AF-A0A5S9ILU4-F1
#
_entry.id   AF-A0A5S9ILU4-F1
#
_cell.length_a   1.000
_cell.length_b   1.000
_cell.length_c   1.000
_cell.angle_alpha   90.00
_cell.angle_beta   90.00
_cell.angle_gamma   90.00
#
_symmetry.space_group_name_H-M   'P 1'
#
loop_
_entity.id
_entity.type
_entity.pdbx_description
1 polymer ?
#
loop_
_entity_poly.entity_id
_entity_poly.type
_entity_poly.pdbx_seq_one_letter_code
_entity_poly.pdbx_strand_id
1 'polypeptide(L)'
;MYKTTIILTFCLIMLVGNVWADRNVSPGAYAKAWKDAKEKYEDLTGEKKPELTSKKKSSGITKAAKAADKAYDGMEGNVNKKSYKKYESAIKKLRKKTKAYLKVLEKAKKELDDKDKEKAVDVLIAYVKAIAATAKGNLATKKSALKKHDAKTLAVTNAKDLLKATVKKADIFIADIEAAKTIDEKIAAFNKDVHTISRDMGMQLNTLKKFGKEKFKKEAGELFKISGRWGSNSPSLIDVKDDATDNEKLEAFNEEYDIFAPMHKDIYKFSKKLK
;
A
#
# COMPACT_ATOMS: atom_id res chain seq x y z
N MET A 1 4.02 61.25 -7.62
CA MET A 1 5.15 60.49 -7.04
C MET A 1 4.71 59.15 -6.40
N TYR A 2 3.76 58.39 -6.98
CA TYR A 2 3.25 57.14 -6.38
C TYR A 2 3.38 55.88 -7.26
N LYS A 3 3.86 55.99 -8.51
CA LYS A 3 3.95 54.85 -9.43
C LYS A 3 5.22 54.00 -9.27
N THR A 4 6.29 54.55 -8.69
CA THR A 4 7.58 53.84 -8.53
C THR A 4 7.59 52.88 -7.34
N THR A 5 6.85 53.20 -6.27
CA THR A 5 6.80 52.40 -5.03
C THR A 5 6.01 51.09 -5.19
N ILE A 6 5.00 51.08 -6.04
CA ILE A 6 4.15 49.90 -6.29
C ILE A 6 4.90 48.84 -7.12
N ILE A 7 5.71 49.27 -8.10
CA ILE A 7 6.51 48.35 -8.94
C ILE A 7 7.63 47.68 -8.13
N LEU A 8 8.28 48.42 -7.22
CA LEU A 8 9.28 47.85 -6.30
C LEU A 8 8.68 46.84 -5.31
N THR A 9 7.45 47.08 -4.84
CA THR A 9 6.76 46.15 -3.94
C THR A 9 6.29 44.88 -4.66
N PHE A 10 5.85 44.99 -5.92
CA PHE A 10 5.45 43.84 -6.73
C PHE A 10 6.65 42.97 -7.16
N CYS A 11 7.81 43.57 -7.45
CA CYS A 11 9.05 42.83 -7.70
C CYS A 11 9.56 42.13 -6.44
N LEU A 12 9.41 42.73 -5.25
CA LEU A 12 9.76 42.09 -3.98
C LEU A 12 8.86 40.88 -3.68
N ILE A 13 7.55 40.98 -3.98
CA ILE A 13 6.60 39.87 -3.78
C ILE A 13 6.85 38.73 -4.79
N MET A 14 7.23 39.02 -6.04
CA MET A 14 7.61 37.97 -7.00
C MET A 14 8.94 37.28 -6.63
N LEU A 15 9.90 38.02 -6.06
CA LEU A 15 11.13 37.42 -5.52
C LEU A 15 10.85 36.56 -4.29
N VAL A 16 9.99 36.97 -3.36
CA VAL A 16 9.65 36.16 -2.18
C VAL A 16 8.77 34.94 -2.53
N GLY A 17 7.89 35.07 -3.53
CA GLY A 17 7.06 33.97 -4.05
C GLY A 17 7.87 32.87 -4.74
N ASN A 18 8.90 33.24 -5.52
CA ASN A 18 9.78 32.27 -6.19
C ASN A 18 10.72 31.52 -5.24
N VAL A 19 11.04 32.09 -4.06
CA VAL A 19 11.92 31.41 -3.09
C VAL A 19 11.21 30.21 -2.43
N TRP A 20 9.87 30.13 -2.47
CA TRP A 20 9.11 28.96 -1.96
C TRP A 20 8.88 27.84 -2.99
N ALA A 21 8.84 28.15 -4.29
CA ALA A 21 8.53 27.19 -5.35
C ALA A 21 9.63 26.13 -5.58
N ASP A 22 10.89 26.45 -5.26
CA ASP A 22 12.06 25.61 -5.58
C ASP A 22 12.55 24.74 -4.40
N ARG A 23 11.68 24.49 -3.42
CA ARG A 23 12.00 23.76 -2.16
C ARG A 23 11.34 22.38 -2.09
N ASN A 24 11.00 21.78 -3.23
CA ASN A 24 10.41 20.46 -3.29
C ASN A 24 11.44 19.38 -2.92
N VAL A 25 11.47 19.02 -1.63
CA VAL A 25 12.23 17.88 -1.16
C VAL A 25 11.45 16.60 -1.46
N SER A 26 11.94 15.82 -2.43
CA SER A 26 11.34 14.52 -2.75
C SER A 26 11.62 13.48 -1.65
N PRO A 27 10.65 12.60 -1.33
CA PRO A 27 10.88 11.36 -0.60
C PRO A 27 12.10 10.58 -1.15
N GLY A 28 13.03 10.17 -0.29
CA GLY A 28 14.21 9.42 -0.71
C GLY A 28 15.34 10.25 -1.35
N ALA A 29 15.17 11.58 -1.44
CA ALA A 29 16.19 12.49 -1.95
C ALA A 29 16.66 13.50 -0.89
N TYR A 30 16.67 13.11 0.40
CA TYR A 30 17.00 14.01 1.51
C TYR A 30 18.46 14.45 1.47
N ALA A 31 19.39 13.57 1.07
CA ALA A 31 20.81 13.91 0.98
C ALA A 31 21.08 14.86 -0.18
N LYS A 32 20.35 14.71 -1.29
CA LYS A 32 20.41 15.63 -2.43
C LYS A 32 19.89 17.00 -2.02
N ALA A 33 18.69 17.08 -1.46
CA ALA A 33 18.13 18.35 -0.97
C ALA A 33 19.04 19.05 0.06
N TRP A 34 19.70 18.29 0.92
CA TRP A 34 20.69 18.85 1.86
C TRP A 34 21.98 19.31 1.17
N LYS A 35 22.41 18.65 0.09
CA LYS A 35 23.56 19.07 -0.72
C LYS A 35 23.25 20.41 -1.40
N ASP A 36 22.13 20.47 -2.11
CA ASP A 36 21.68 21.63 -2.87
C ASP A 36 21.49 22.86 -1.96
N ALA A 37 20.94 22.66 -0.74
CA ALA A 37 20.79 23.73 0.24
C ALA A 37 22.12 24.30 0.73
N LYS A 38 23.18 23.50 0.80
CA LYS A 38 24.52 23.97 1.19
C LYS A 38 25.18 24.74 0.05
N GLU A 39 25.08 24.23 -1.17
CA GLU A 39 25.63 24.87 -2.37
C GLU A 39 24.98 26.25 -2.56
N LYS A 40 23.65 26.33 -2.46
CA LYS A 40 22.93 27.61 -2.54
C LYS A 40 23.32 28.61 -1.44
N TYR A 41 23.67 28.15 -0.24
CA TYR A 41 24.18 29.04 0.82
C TYR A 41 25.58 29.56 0.47
N GLU A 42 26.45 28.67 0.00
CA GLU A 42 27.83 29.00 -0.37
C GLU A 42 27.85 29.97 -1.56
N ASP A 43 27.00 29.75 -2.57
CA ASP A 43 26.83 30.64 -3.71
C ASP A 43 26.36 32.05 -3.30
N LEU A 44 25.50 32.15 -2.29
CA LEU A 44 24.95 33.43 -1.82
C LEU A 44 25.88 34.22 -0.90
N THR A 45 26.80 33.53 -0.20
CA THR A 45 27.60 34.16 0.87
C THR A 45 29.10 34.11 0.61
N GLY A 46 29.57 33.30 -0.34
CA GLY A 46 30.99 32.97 -0.51
C GLY A 46 31.58 32.15 0.64
N GLU A 47 30.77 31.79 1.63
CA GLU A 47 31.19 31.10 2.84
C GLU A 47 30.59 29.69 2.91
N LYS A 48 31.33 28.77 3.52
CA LYS A 48 30.74 27.49 3.91
C LYS A 48 29.64 27.74 4.93
N LYS A 49 28.60 26.89 4.89
CA LYS A 49 27.46 26.91 5.83
C LYS A 49 27.90 27.15 7.29
N PRO A 50 27.06 27.78 8.14
CA PRO A 50 27.42 28.07 9.51
C PRO A 50 27.71 26.80 10.32
N GLU A 51 28.86 26.78 11.00
CA GLU A 51 29.24 25.78 12.00
C GLU A 51 29.26 26.43 13.39
N LEU A 52 28.81 25.73 14.43
CA LEU A 52 29.11 26.17 15.80
C LEU A 52 30.63 26.05 16.04
N THR A 53 31.20 27.08 16.64
CA THR A 53 32.62 27.26 16.95
C THR A 53 33.37 25.97 17.35
N SER A 54 34.43 25.71 16.58
CA SER A 54 35.67 24.95 16.78
C SER A 54 35.76 23.58 17.50
N LYS A 55 34.72 22.99 18.12
CA LYS A 55 34.89 21.64 18.77
C LYS A 55 33.83 20.57 18.50
N LYS A 56 32.78 20.84 17.71
CA LYS A 56 31.77 19.80 17.34
C LYS A 56 31.38 19.92 15.88
N LYS A 57 31.94 19.05 15.02
CA LYS A 57 31.63 18.96 13.57
C LYS A 57 30.13 19.12 13.33
N SER A 58 29.79 20.22 12.67
CA SER A 58 28.43 20.68 12.53
C SER A 58 27.69 19.85 11.47
N SER A 59 26.45 19.51 11.79
CA SER A 59 25.50 18.78 10.94
C SER A 59 25.90 17.33 10.60
N GLY A 60 25.54 16.40 11.49
CA GLY A 60 25.37 14.97 11.13
C GLY A 60 24.19 14.73 10.16
N ILE A 61 23.67 15.79 9.52
CA ILE A 61 22.53 15.74 8.59
C ILE A 61 22.93 14.92 7.36
N THR A 62 24.08 15.15 6.73
CA THR A 62 24.49 14.41 5.52
C THR A 62 24.46 12.89 5.73
N LYS A 63 25.06 12.39 6.82
CA LYS A 63 25.06 10.96 7.14
C LYS A 63 23.66 10.44 7.47
N ALA A 64 22.86 11.22 8.19
CA ALA A 64 21.50 10.85 8.54
C ALA A 64 20.55 10.85 7.33
N ALA A 65 20.74 11.80 6.40
CA ALA A 65 19.99 11.93 5.16
C ALA A 65 20.29 10.76 4.22
N LYS A 66 21.58 10.46 3.97
CA LYS A 66 21.98 9.27 3.20
C LYS A 66 21.44 7.96 3.79
N ALA A 67 21.42 7.84 5.12
CA ALA A 67 20.84 6.67 5.78
C ALA A 67 19.31 6.60 5.62
N ALA A 68 18.62 7.75 5.60
CA ALA A 68 17.19 7.82 5.36
C ALA A 68 16.83 7.51 3.90
N ASP A 69 17.62 8.01 2.93
CA ASP A 69 17.48 7.71 1.50
C ASP A 69 17.66 6.20 1.27
N LYS A 70 18.78 5.62 1.73
CA LYS A 70 19.03 4.17 1.62
C LYS A 70 17.93 3.32 2.27
N ALA A 71 17.37 3.77 3.39
CA ALA A 71 16.28 3.06 4.05
C ALA A 71 14.94 3.24 3.32
N TYR A 72 14.75 4.34 2.58
CA TYR A 72 13.62 4.57 1.71
C TYR A 72 13.67 3.67 0.48
N ASP A 73 14.82 3.63 -0.21
CA ASP A 73 15.04 2.78 -1.39
C ASP A 73 14.87 1.30 -1.03
N GLY A 74 15.36 0.89 0.15
CA GLY A 74 15.18 -0.46 0.67
C GLY A 74 13.73 -0.85 1.03
N MET A 75 12.76 0.06 0.91
CA MET A 75 11.32 -0.22 1.03
C MET A 75 10.58 -0.21 -0.31
N GLU A 76 11.24 0.18 -1.40
CA GLU A 76 10.58 0.35 -2.69
C GLU A 76 9.96 -0.99 -3.15
N GLY A 77 8.70 -0.94 -3.59
CA GLY A 77 7.93 -2.12 -4.01
C GLY A 77 7.26 -2.94 -2.90
N ASN A 78 7.80 -3.03 -1.68
CA ASN A 78 7.18 -3.82 -0.58
C ASN A 78 7.47 -3.29 0.83
N VAL A 79 6.49 -2.56 1.38
CA VAL A 79 6.53 -2.09 2.77
C VAL A 79 6.18 -3.25 3.72
N ASN A 80 7.14 -3.68 4.54
CA ASN A 80 6.93 -4.67 5.58
C ASN A 80 7.44 -4.16 6.94
N LYS A 81 7.14 -4.88 8.02
CA LYS A 81 7.49 -4.47 9.40
C LYS A 81 9.00 -4.23 9.58
N LYS A 82 9.86 -5.03 8.94
CA LYS A 82 11.33 -4.93 9.05
C LYS A 82 11.85 -3.71 8.30
N SER A 83 11.40 -3.50 7.07
CA SER A 83 11.83 -2.36 6.24
C SER A 83 11.30 -1.03 6.79
N TYR A 84 10.04 -0.99 7.23
CA TYR A 84 9.45 0.18 7.92
C TYR A 84 10.23 0.57 9.19
N LYS A 85 10.57 -0.38 10.07
CA LYS A 85 11.34 -0.09 11.30
C LYS A 85 12.73 0.52 10.99
N LYS A 86 13.41 0.05 9.95
CA LYS A 86 14.68 0.63 9.50
C LYS A 86 14.51 2.09 9.06
N TYR A 87 13.48 2.35 8.26
CA TYR A 87 13.16 3.70 7.80
C TYR A 87 12.75 4.63 8.93
N GLU A 88 11.88 4.19 9.85
CA GLU A 88 11.47 4.94 11.03
C GLU A 88 12.67 5.35 11.90
N SER A 89 13.61 4.44 12.14
CA SER A 89 14.84 4.72 12.88
C SER A 89 15.72 5.76 12.16
N ALA A 90 15.87 5.64 10.83
CA ALA A 90 16.63 6.59 10.03
C ALA A 90 16.01 8.00 10.05
N ILE A 91 14.68 8.09 9.88
CA ILE A 91 13.93 9.35 9.92
C ILE A 91 13.98 9.99 11.31
N LYS A 92 13.90 9.21 12.39
CA LYS A 92 14.06 9.72 13.77
C LYS A 92 15.44 10.35 13.96
N LYS A 93 16.49 9.71 13.45
CA LYS A 93 17.86 10.27 13.47
C LYS A 93 17.97 11.54 12.64
N LEU A 94 17.44 11.55 11.42
CA LEU A 94 17.44 12.73 10.54
C LEU A 94 16.73 13.91 11.21
N ARG A 95 15.53 13.71 11.76
CA ARG A 95 14.78 14.75 12.49
C ARG A 95 15.52 15.29 13.71
N LYS A 96 16.24 14.45 14.45
CA LYS A 96 17.09 14.90 15.57
C LYS A 96 18.22 15.80 15.07
N LYS A 97 18.84 15.46 13.93
CA LYS A 97 19.93 16.25 13.33
C LYS A 97 19.43 17.55 12.72
N THR A 98 18.28 17.57 12.04
CA THR A 98 17.69 18.80 11.52
C THR A 98 17.27 19.74 12.65
N LYS A 99 16.61 19.24 13.71
CA LYS A 99 16.26 20.06 14.89
C LYS A 99 17.49 20.65 15.58
N ALA A 100 18.57 19.88 15.72
CA ALA A 100 19.80 20.37 16.32
C ALA A 100 20.43 21.48 15.46
N TYR A 101 20.39 21.34 14.13
CA TYR A 101 20.96 22.32 13.23
C TYR A 101 20.12 23.59 13.08
N LEU A 102 18.78 23.49 13.14
CA LEU A 102 17.91 24.67 13.19
C LEU A 102 18.27 25.59 14.37
N LYS A 103 18.59 25.03 15.54
CA LYS A 103 19.07 25.82 16.68
C LYS A 103 20.41 26.52 16.40
N VAL A 104 21.28 25.92 15.61
CA VAL A 104 22.56 26.53 15.19
C VAL A 104 22.28 27.71 14.27
N LEU A 105 21.41 27.52 13.26
CA LEU A 105 21.04 28.56 12.31
C LEU A 105 20.31 29.72 12.98
N GLU A 106 19.38 29.45 13.89
CA GLU A 106 18.66 30.48 14.65
C GLU A 106 19.59 31.29 15.58
N LYS A 107 20.64 30.65 16.12
CA LYS A 107 21.66 31.36 16.91
C LYS A 107 22.55 32.21 16.00
N ALA A 108 23.10 31.62 14.94
CA ALA A 108 23.94 32.32 13.97
C ALA A 108 23.23 33.54 13.38
N LYS A 109 21.93 33.41 13.07
CA LYS A 109 21.11 34.51 12.55
C LYS A 109 21.11 35.74 13.47
N LYS A 110 21.08 35.56 14.80
CA LYS A 110 21.07 36.68 15.77
C LYS A 110 22.41 37.37 15.94
N GLU A 111 23.49 36.73 15.50
CA GLU A 111 24.87 37.19 15.62
C GLU A 111 25.37 37.78 14.28
N LEU A 112 24.51 37.86 13.26
CA LEU A 112 24.84 38.42 11.95
C LEU A 112 24.40 39.88 11.85
N ASP A 113 25.34 40.75 11.48
CA ASP A 113 25.08 42.16 11.17
C ASP A 113 24.88 42.40 9.66
N ASP A 114 25.18 41.40 8.83
CA ASP A 114 25.06 41.43 7.37
C ASP A 114 23.69 40.90 6.91
N LYS A 115 22.88 41.79 6.31
CA LYS A 115 21.52 41.49 5.83
C LYS A 115 21.47 40.42 4.73
N ASP A 116 22.48 40.30 3.88
CA ASP A 116 22.49 39.30 2.81
C ASP A 116 22.88 37.92 3.34
N LYS A 117 23.80 37.87 4.32
CA LYS A 117 24.07 36.64 5.08
C LYS A 117 22.85 36.20 5.90
N GLU A 118 22.13 37.14 6.50
CA GLU A 118 20.88 36.85 7.23
C GLU A 118 19.84 36.17 6.31
N LYS A 119 19.62 36.71 5.10
CA LYS A 119 18.72 36.11 4.10
C LYS A 119 19.17 34.71 3.68
N ALA A 120 20.48 34.49 3.48
CA ALA A 120 21.01 33.17 3.12
C ALA A 120 20.78 32.14 4.24
N VAL A 121 20.93 32.55 5.51
CA VAL A 121 20.59 31.71 6.67
C VAL A 121 19.09 31.40 6.72
N ASP A 122 18.21 32.35 6.41
CA ASP A 122 16.76 32.10 6.33
C ASP A 122 16.38 31.08 5.27
N VAL A 123 17.02 31.14 4.09
CA VAL A 123 16.86 30.14 3.03
C VAL A 123 17.28 28.76 3.56
N LEU A 124 18.43 28.67 4.22
CA LEU A 124 18.94 27.41 4.77
C LEU A 124 18.01 26.83 5.87
N ILE A 125 17.48 27.69 6.75
CA ILE A 125 16.46 27.32 7.75
C ILE A 125 15.24 26.71 7.06
N ALA A 126 14.75 27.36 5.99
CA ALA A 126 13.59 26.88 5.25
C ALA A 126 13.82 25.49 4.63
N TYR A 127 14.98 25.26 4.00
CA TYR A 127 15.33 23.92 3.46
C TYR A 127 15.40 22.86 4.55
N VAL A 128 16.02 23.16 5.70
CA VAL A 128 16.12 22.21 6.82
C VAL A 128 14.74 21.89 7.39
N LYS A 129 13.84 22.88 7.47
CA LYS A 129 12.43 22.67 7.84
C LYS A 129 11.70 21.80 6.80
N ALA A 130 11.91 22.05 5.50
CA ALA A 130 11.32 21.26 4.42
C ALA A 130 11.75 19.80 4.48
N ILE A 131 13.05 19.51 4.64
CA ILE A 131 13.58 18.14 4.82
C ILE A 131 12.89 17.45 6.00
N ALA A 132 12.78 18.14 7.15
CA ALA A 132 12.16 17.58 8.35
C ALA A 132 10.66 17.32 8.16
N ALA A 133 9.96 18.20 7.46
CA ALA A 133 8.53 18.10 7.16
C ALA A 133 8.24 16.94 6.18
N THR A 134 8.95 16.87 5.05
CA THR A 134 8.84 15.76 4.09
C THR A 134 9.14 14.42 4.75
N ALA A 135 10.20 14.35 5.56
CA ALA A 135 10.57 13.14 6.30
C ALA A 135 9.44 12.68 7.25
N LYS A 136 8.77 13.61 7.95
CA LYS A 136 7.63 13.32 8.82
C LYS A 136 6.40 12.86 8.03
N GLY A 137 6.04 13.58 6.97
CA GLY A 137 4.88 13.27 6.13
C GLY A 137 5.01 11.89 5.50
N ASN A 138 6.17 11.59 4.90
CA ASN A 138 6.41 10.31 4.27
C ASN A 138 6.43 9.14 5.26
N LEU A 139 6.95 9.33 6.48
CA LEU A 139 6.85 8.31 7.54
C LEU A 139 5.40 7.94 7.84
N ALA A 140 4.49 8.91 7.90
CA ALA A 140 3.05 8.66 8.09
C ALA A 140 2.45 7.90 6.92
N THR A 141 2.78 8.29 5.67
CA THR A 141 2.34 7.59 4.46
C THR A 141 2.78 6.13 4.45
N LYS A 142 4.05 5.85 4.77
CA LYS A 142 4.57 4.47 4.83
C LYS A 142 3.97 3.67 5.98
N LYS A 143 3.63 4.29 7.12
CA LYS A 143 2.90 3.63 8.21
C LYS A 143 1.50 3.17 7.77
N SER A 144 0.79 4.01 7.03
CA SER A 144 -0.51 3.67 6.45
C SER A 144 -0.39 2.57 5.39
N ALA A 145 0.67 2.60 4.56
CA ALA A 145 0.95 1.53 3.61
C ALA A 145 1.22 0.19 4.31
N LEU A 146 1.98 0.17 5.41
CA LEU A 146 2.20 -1.02 6.22
C LEU A 146 0.89 -1.60 6.78
N LYS A 147 0.02 -0.75 7.35
CA LYS A 147 -1.30 -1.18 7.83
C LYS A 147 -2.13 -1.84 6.72
N LYS A 148 -2.16 -1.25 5.52
CA LYS A 148 -2.85 -1.84 4.36
C LYS A 148 -2.23 -3.17 3.93
N HIS A 149 -0.91 -3.27 3.95
CA HIS A 149 -0.19 -4.53 3.67
C HIS A 149 -0.55 -5.63 4.68
N ASP A 150 -0.55 -5.30 5.98
CA ASP A 150 -0.90 -6.24 7.04
C ASP A 150 -2.36 -6.71 6.92
N ALA A 151 -3.28 -5.79 6.63
CA ALA A 151 -4.70 -6.11 6.38
C ALA A 151 -4.88 -7.03 5.17
N LYS A 152 -4.19 -6.76 4.05
CA LYS A 152 -4.19 -7.64 2.86
C LYS A 152 -3.61 -9.02 3.18
N THR A 153 -2.53 -9.07 3.95
CA THR A 153 -1.89 -10.32 4.38
C THR A 153 -2.86 -11.16 5.21
N LEU A 154 -3.52 -10.53 6.19
CA LEU A 154 -4.53 -11.19 7.02
C LEU A 154 -5.71 -11.69 6.18
N ALA A 155 -6.22 -10.87 5.25
CA ALA A 155 -7.31 -11.26 4.35
C ALA A 155 -6.94 -12.48 3.49
N VAL A 156 -5.71 -12.52 2.95
CA VAL A 156 -5.22 -13.69 2.19
C VAL A 156 -5.09 -14.92 3.07
N THR A 157 -4.56 -14.80 4.29
CA THR A 157 -4.47 -15.92 5.24
C THR A 157 -5.85 -16.47 5.56
N ASN A 158 -6.80 -15.60 5.95
CA ASN A 158 -8.17 -16.00 6.25
C ASN A 158 -8.84 -16.65 5.04
N ALA A 159 -8.65 -16.10 3.84
CA ALA A 159 -9.22 -16.67 2.62
C ALA A 159 -8.70 -18.08 2.32
N LYS A 160 -7.42 -18.37 2.59
CA LYS A 160 -6.88 -19.73 2.45
C LYS A 160 -7.54 -20.71 3.42
N ASP A 161 -7.68 -20.32 4.68
CA ASP A 161 -8.21 -21.20 5.72
C ASP A 161 -9.71 -21.42 5.55
N LEU A 162 -10.45 -20.37 5.22
CA LEU A 162 -11.86 -20.47 4.86
C LEU A 162 -12.06 -21.29 3.59
N LEU A 163 -11.24 -21.14 2.55
CA LEU A 163 -11.36 -21.94 1.34
C LEU A 163 -11.18 -23.44 1.64
N LYS A 164 -10.22 -23.81 2.50
CA LYS A 164 -10.06 -25.21 2.94
C LYS A 164 -11.26 -25.71 3.72
N ALA A 165 -11.85 -24.87 4.58
CA ALA A 165 -13.06 -25.23 5.33
C ALA A 165 -14.26 -25.42 4.39
N THR A 166 -14.45 -24.53 3.43
CA THR A 166 -15.53 -24.63 2.43
C THR A 166 -15.35 -25.83 1.52
N VAL A 167 -14.12 -26.17 1.12
CA VAL A 167 -13.83 -27.41 0.36
C VAL A 167 -14.25 -28.65 1.15
N LYS A 168 -13.99 -28.71 2.46
CA LYS A 168 -14.47 -29.82 3.30
C LYS A 168 -15.99 -29.89 3.40
N LYS A 169 -16.67 -28.75 3.48
CA LYS A 169 -18.14 -28.71 3.45
C LYS A 169 -18.68 -29.22 2.12
N ALA A 170 -18.02 -28.86 1.01
CA ALA A 170 -18.37 -29.35 -0.31
C ALA A 170 -18.13 -30.86 -0.49
N ASP A 171 -17.09 -31.42 0.15
CA ASP A 171 -16.89 -32.88 0.19
C ASP A 171 -18.11 -33.59 0.83
N ILE A 172 -18.64 -33.05 1.93
CA ILE A 172 -19.81 -33.59 2.62
C ILE A 172 -21.06 -33.44 1.75
N PHE A 173 -21.27 -32.27 1.16
CA PHE A 173 -22.39 -32.00 0.26
C PHE A 173 -22.42 -32.94 -0.95
N ILE A 174 -21.28 -33.19 -1.59
CA ILE A 174 -21.17 -34.16 -2.68
C ILE A 174 -21.54 -35.56 -2.20
N ALA A 175 -21.06 -35.97 -1.03
CA ALA A 175 -21.41 -37.27 -0.46
C ALA A 175 -22.91 -37.40 -0.16
N ASP A 176 -23.57 -36.34 0.32
CA ASP A 176 -25.02 -36.32 0.55
C ASP A 176 -25.81 -36.51 -0.77
N ILE A 177 -25.36 -35.89 -1.86
CA ILE A 177 -25.95 -36.07 -3.20
C ILE A 177 -25.72 -37.49 -3.70
N GLU A 178 -24.51 -38.03 -3.55
CA GLU A 178 -24.18 -39.38 -4.01
C GLU A 178 -24.89 -40.48 -3.19
N ALA A 179 -25.24 -40.19 -1.94
CA ALA A 179 -26.00 -41.09 -1.07
C ALA A 179 -27.51 -41.10 -1.36
N ALA A 180 -28.03 -40.08 -2.03
CA ALA A 180 -29.45 -40.01 -2.43
C ALA A 180 -29.80 -41.09 -3.47
N LYS A 181 -30.92 -41.78 -3.25
CA LYS A 181 -31.31 -42.97 -4.01
C LYS A 181 -32.18 -42.63 -5.22
N THR A 182 -32.99 -41.58 -5.11
CA THR A 182 -33.88 -41.13 -6.19
C THR A 182 -33.39 -39.83 -6.81
N ILE A 183 -33.87 -39.51 -8.01
CA ILE A 183 -33.53 -38.25 -8.68
C ILE A 183 -34.06 -37.04 -7.89
N ASP A 184 -35.26 -37.13 -7.31
CA ASP A 184 -35.83 -36.06 -6.48
C ASP A 184 -35.00 -35.82 -5.21
N GLU A 185 -34.51 -36.88 -4.56
CA GLU A 185 -33.61 -36.77 -3.40
C GLU A 185 -32.28 -36.11 -3.78
N LYS A 186 -31.73 -36.43 -4.97
CA LYS A 186 -30.49 -35.81 -5.48
C LYS A 186 -30.67 -34.32 -5.77
N ILE A 187 -31.77 -33.94 -6.41
CA ILE A 187 -32.12 -32.55 -6.70
C ILE A 187 -32.31 -31.77 -5.39
N ALA A 188 -33.01 -32.34 -4.41
CA ALA A 188 -33.22 -31.72 -3.11
C ALA A 188 -31.90 -31.54 -2.35
N ALA A 189 -31.03 -32.56 -2.34
CA ALA A 189 -29.71 -32.48 -1.72
C ALA A 189 -28.84 -31.40 -2.40
N PHE A 190 -28.85 -31.33 -3.74
CA PHE A 190 -28.10 -30.34 -4.50
C PHE A 190 -28.56 -28.91 -4.22
N ASN A 191 -29.86 -28.64 -4.30
CA ASN A 191 -30.45 -27.32 -4.08
C ASN A 191 -30.27 -26.80 -2.65
N LYS A 192 -30.10 -27.69 -1.67
CA LYS A 192 -29.93 -27.34 -0.26
C LYS A 192 -28.72 -26.42 -0.02
N ASP A 193 -27.58 -26.72 -0.63
CA ASP A 193 -26.30 -26.11 -0.24
C ASP A 193 -25.45 -25.58 -1.40
N VAL A 194 -25.78 -25.87 -2.68
CA VAL A 194 -24.97 -25.46 -3.85
C VAL A 194 -24.68 -23.95 -3.89
N HIS A 195 -25.68 -23.10 -3.60
CA HIS A 195 -25.54 -21.65 -3.59
C HIS A 195 -24.59 -21.17 -2.49
N THR A 196 -24.75 -21.70 -1.28
CA THR A 196 -23.93 -21.31 -0.12
C THR A 196 -22.48 -21.71 -0.34
N ILE A 197 -22.24 -22.95 -0.78
CA ILE A 197 -20.91 -23.48 -1.06
C ILE A 197 -20.23 -22.66 -2.16
N SER A 198 -20.93 -22.43 -3.28
CA SER A 198 -20.39 -21.71 -4.43
C SER A 198 -20.10 -20.24 -4.11
N ARG A 199 -20.99 -19.57 -3.38
CA ARG A 199 -20.77 -18.21 -2.89
C ARG A 199 -19.54 -18.13 -1.98
N ASP A 200 -19.46 -19.02 -1.00
CA ASP A 200 -18.38 -19.00 -0.01
C ASP A 200 -17.02 -19.29 -0.69
N MET A 201 -16.95 -20.26 -1.61
CA MET A 201 -15.76 -20.51 -2.44
C MET A 201 -15.41 -19.29 -3.28
N GLY A 202 -16.39 -18.71 -3.98
CA GLY A 202 -16.21 -17.54 -4.82
C GLY A 202 -15.66 -16.34 -4.07
N MET A 203 -16.14 -16.08 -2.84
CA MET A 203 -15.62 -15.00 -1.99
C MET A 203 -14.14 -15.19 -1.66
N GLN A 204 -13.72 -16.41 -1.30
CA GLN A 204 -12.32 -16.67 -0.97
C GLN A 204 -11.42 -16.63 -2.21
N LEU A 205 -11.87 -17.21 -3.33
CA LEU A 205 -11.15 -17.18 -4.60
C LEU A 205 -10.99 -15.76 -5.13
N ASN A 206 -12.00 -14.90 -5.01
CA ASN A 206 -11.89 -13.48 -5.37
C ASN A 206 -10.84 -12.75 -4.52
N THR A 207 -10.78 -13.06 -3.22
CA THR A 207 -9.77 -12.48 -2.31
C THR A 207 -8.37 -12.94 -2.71
N LEU A 208 -8.18 -14.22 -3.03
CA LEU A 208 -6.91 -14.77 -3.52
C LEU A 208 -6.52 -14.22 -4.91
N LYS A 209 -7.49 -14.02 -5.81
CA LYS A 209 -7.30 -13.36 -7.11
C LYS A 209 -6.80 -11.92 -6.94
N LYS A 210 -7.40 -11.15 -6.01
CA LYS A 210 -7.07 -9.73 -5.82
C LYS A 210 -5.76 -9.53 -5.06
N PHE A 211 -5.52 -10.31 -4.01
CA PHE A 211 -4.47 -10.05 -3.04
C PHE A 211 -3.47 -11.20 -2.85
N GLY A 212 -3.74 -12.38 -3.42
CA GLY A 212 -2.85 -13.53 -3.36
C GLY A 212 -1.55 -13.32 -4.13
N LYS A 213 -0.63 -14.28 -4.00
CA LYS A 213 0.65 -14.28 -4.72
C LYS A 213 0.39 -14.36 -6.23
N GLU A 214 1.21 -13.67 -7.03
CA GLU A 214 1.02 -13.55 -8.49
C GLU A 214 0.80 -14.90 -9.19
N LYS A 215 1.61 -15.91 -8.83
CA LYS A 215 1.50 -17.27 -9.37
C LYS A 215 0.14 -17.96 -9.16
N PHE A 216 -0.66 -17.51 -8.20
CA PHE A 216 -1.97 -18.08 -7.87
C PHE A 216 -3.13 -17.23 -8.38
N LYS A 217 -2.90 -15.98 -8.80
CA LYS A 217 -3.98 -15.06 -9.18
C LYS A 217 -4.75 -15.52 -10.42
N LYS A 218 -4.05 -16.06 -11.41
CA LYS A 218 -4.66 -16.58 -12.65
C LYS A 218 -5.58 -17.75 -12.36
N GLU A 219 -5.05 -18.80 -11.71
CA GLU A 219 -5.79 -20.01 -11.34
C GLU A 219 -6.97 -19.67 -10.41
N ALA A 220 -6.78 -18.83 -9.39
CA ALA A 220 -7.88 -18.36 -8.54
C ALA A 220 -8.94 -17.58 -9.31
N GLY A 221 -8.54 -16.82 -10.35
CA GLY A 221 -9.44 -16.05 -11.19
C GLY A 221 -10.28 -16.91 -12.14
N GLU A 222 -9.72 -17.99 -12.67
CA GLU A 222 -10.44 -18.97 -13.48
C GLU A 222 -11.44 -19.74 -12.61
N LEU A 223 -11.01 -20.25 -11.45
CA LEU A 223 -11.90 -20.93 -10.50
C LEU A 223 -13.00 -20.01 -9.97
N PHE A 224 -12.69 -18.73 -9.72
CA PHE A 224 -13.69 -17.74 -9.31
C PHE A 224 -14.82 -17.60 -10.33
N LYS A 225 -14.51 -17.52 -11.63
CA LYS A 225 -15.52 -17.40 -12.69
C LYS A 225 -16.47 -18.60 -12.69
N ILE A 226 -15.94 -19.80 -12.51
CA ILE A 226 -16.73 -21.03 -12.51
C ILE A 226 -17.59 -21.10 -11.24
N SER A 227 -17.01 -20.84 -10.06
CA SER A 227 -17.76 -20.81 -8.79
C SER A 227 -18.85 -19.74 -8.73
N GLY A 228 -18.69 -18.66 -9.52
CA GLY A 228 -19.68 -17.61 -9.65
C GLY A 228 -20.98 -18.08 -10.32
N ARG A 229 -20.95 -19.20 -11.07
CA ARG A 229 -22.12 -19.74 -11.77
C ARG A 229 -23.30 -19.97 -10.82
N TRP A 230 -23.11 -20.49 -9.61
CA TRP A 230 -24.22 -20.69 -8.66
C TRP A 230 -24.27 -19.64 -7.55
N GLY A 231 -23.31 -18.71 -7.49
CA GLY A 231 -23.21 -17.73 -6.40
C GLY A 231 -24.06 -16.47 -6.57
N SER A 232 -24.62 -16.21 -7.76
CA SER A 232 -25.22 -14.90 -8.12
C SER A 232 -26.63 -14.98 -8.73
N ASN A 233 -27.56 -15.70 -8.09
CA ASN A 233 -28.97 -15.89 -8.56
C ASN A 233 -29.11 -16.64 -9.90
N SER A 234 -28.16 -17.50 -10.25
CA SER A 234 -28.31 -18.46 -11.35
C SER A 234 -29.14 -19.66 -10.86
N PRO A 235 -29.73 -20.47 -11.76
CA PRO A 235 -30.74 -21.43 -11.37
C PRO A 235 -30.13 -22.47 -10.42
N SER A 236 -30.60 -22.49 -9.18
CA SER A 236 -30.92 -23.78 -8.57
C SER A 236 -31.73 -24.60 -9.56
N LEU A 237 -31.77 -25.93 -9.42
CA LEU A 237 -32.69 -26.78 -10.19
C LEU A 237 -34.19 -26.48 -9.92
N ILE A 238 -34.50 -25.33 -9.28
CA ILE A 238 -35.83 -24.75 -9.00
C ILE A 238 -36.70 -24.60 -10.26
N ASP A 239 -36.13 -24.64 -11.47
CA ASP A 239 -36.91 -24.56 -12.72
C ASP A 239 -37.35 -25.92 -13.29
N VAL A 240 -36.98 -27.05 -12.67
CA VAL A 240 -37.58 -28.33 -13.06
C VAL A 240 -39.00 -28.36 -12.52
N LYS A 241 -39.97 -28.12 -13.40
CA LYS A 241 -41.38 -28.08 -13.04
C LYS A 241 -41.80 -29.37 -12.33
N ASP A 242 -42.75 -29.26 -11.39
CA ASP A 242 -43.26 -30.42 -10.64
C ASP A 242 -43.84 -31.52 -11.56
N ASP A 243 -44.22 -31.20 -12.80
CA ASP A 243 -44.73 -32.11 -13.83
C ASP A 243 -43.66 -32.69 -14.78
N ALA A 244 -42.38 -32.37 -14.59
CA ALA A 244 -41.29 -32.91 -15.40
C ALA A 244 -41.14 -34.43 -15.20
N THR A 245 -40.85 -35.14 -16.29
CA THR A 245 -40.55 -36.56 -16.27
C THR A 245 -39.22 -36.84 -15.56
N ASP A 246 -39.04 -38.07 -15.05
CA ASP A 246 -37.79 -38.48 -14.42
C ASP A 246 -36.57 -38.33 -15.34
N ASN A 247 -36.75 -38.50 -16.66
CA ASN A 247 -35.68 -38.31 -17.63
C ASN A 247 -35.28 -36.83 -17.76
N GLU A 248 -36.25 -35.90 -17.81
CA GLU A 248 -35.98 -34.45 -17.87
C GLU A 248 -35.31 -33.96 -16.58
N LYS A 249 -35.75 -34.46 -15.42
CA LYS A 249 -35.12 -34.22 -14.10
C LYS A 249 -33.68 -34.71 -14.06
N LEU A 250 -33.43 -35.91 -14.60
CA LEU A 250 -32.09 -36.51 -14.64
C LEU A 250 -31.14 -35.74 -15.56
N GLU A 251 -31.61 -35.31 -16.74
CA GLU A 251 -30.83 -34.50 -17.67
C GLU A 251 -30.43 -33.16 -17.04
N ALA A 252 -31.40 -32.42 -16.49
CA ALA A 252 -31.15 -31.14 -15.83
C ALA A 252 -30.19 -31.27 -14.62
N PHE A 253 -30.35 -32.32 -13.81
CA PHE A 253 -29.43 -32.60 -12.71
C PHE A 253 -28.01 -32.86 -13.20
N ASN A 254 -27.83 -33.72 -14.21
CA ASN A 254 -26.51 -34.05 -14.75
C ASN A 254 -25.82 -32.82 -15.36
N GLU A 255 -26.56 -31.97 -16.09
CA GLU A 255 -26.03 -30.73 -16.66
C GLU A 255 -25.39 -29.80 -15.62
N GLU A 256 -25.95 -29.74 -14.41
CA GLU A 256 -25.42 -28.89 -13.33
C GLU A 256 -24.38 -29.63 -12.47
N TYR A 257 -24.64 -30.89 -12.11
CA TYR A 257 -23.76 -31.69 -11.27
C TYR A 257 -22.42 -32.00 -11.94
N ASP A 258 -22.42 -32.29 -13.25
CA ASP A 258 -21.21 -32.60 -14.02
C ASP A 258 -20.30 -31.37 -14.21
N ILE A 259 -20.79 -30.17 -13.90
CA ILE A 259 -19.97 -28.95 -13.88
C ILE A 259 -19.49 -28.69 -12.44
N PHE A 260 -20.36 -28.88 -11.45
CA PHE A 260 -20.04 -28.64 -10.06
C PHE A 260 -18.96 -29.60 -9.52
N ALA A 261 -19.09 -30.91 -9.75
CA ALA A 261 -18.17 -31.89 -9.16
C ALA A 261 -16.72 -31.75 -9.67
N PRO A 262 -16.46 -31.56 -10.98
CA PRO A 262 -15.10 -31.29 -11.47
C PRO A 262 -14.55 -29.95 -10.97
N MET A 263 -15.38 -28.90 -10.90
CA MET A 263 -14.96 -27.62 -10.33
C MET A 263 -14.51 -27.79 -8.87
N HIS A 264 -15.29 -28.48 -8.04
CA HIS A 264 -14.92 -28.78 -6.66
C HIS A 264 -13.56 -29.48 -6.58
N LYS A 265 -13.32 -30.50 -7.41
CA LYS A 265 -12.05 -31.23 -7.45
C LYS A 265 -10.88 -30.32 -7.79
N ASP A 266 -11.05 -29.38 -8.70
CA ASP A 266 -10.01 -28.42 -9.06
C ASP A 266 -9.78 -27.36 -7.98
N ILE A 267 -10.84 -26.90 -7.31
CA ILE A 267 -10.72 -26.03 -6.12
C ILE A 267 -10.03 -26.79 -4.97
N TYR A 268 -10.32 -28.08 -4.78
CA TYR A 268 -9.64 -28.93 -3.80
C TYR A 268 -8.13 -29.00 -4.10
N LYS A 269 -7.73 -29.34 -5.33
CA LYS A 269 -6.33 -29.35 -5.75
C LYS A 269 -5.67 -28.00 -5.54
N PHE A 270 -6.33 -26.91 -5.94
CA PHE A 270 -5.83 -25.56 -5.74
C PHE A 270 -5.63 -25.24 -4.25
N SER A 271 -6.59 -25.60 -3.39
CA SER A 271 -6.48 -25.39 -1.94
C SER A 271 -5.27 -26.09 -1.32
N LYS A 272 -4.85 -27.24 -1.86
CA LYS A 272 -3.65 -27.97 -1.42
C LYS A 272 -2.36 -27.27 -1.87
N LYS A 273 -2.36 -26.58 -3.01
CA LYS A 273 -1.22 -25.77 -3.50
C LYS A 273 -1.00 -24.50 -2.70
N LEU A 274 -2.00 -24.03 -1.95
CA LEU A 274 -1.93 -22.79 -1.15
C LEU A 274 -1.11 -22.92 0.14
N LYS A 275 -0.56 -24.10 0.44
CA LYS A 275 0.37 -24.35 1.56
C LYS A 275 1.59 -23.43 1.52
#